data_AF-A0A533B7T8-F1
#
_entry.id   AF-A0A533B7T8-F1
#
_cell.length_a   1.000
_cell.length_b   1.000
_cell.length_c   1.000
_cell.angle_alpha   90.00
_cell.angle_beta   90.00
_cell.angle_gamma   90.00
#
_symmetry.space_group_name_H-M   'P 1'
#
loop_
_entity.id
_entity.type
_entity.pdbx_description
1 polymer ?
#
loop_
_entity_poly.entity_id
_entity_poly.type
_entity_poly.pdbx_seq_one_letter_code
_entity_poly.pdbx_strand_id
1 'polypeptide(L)'
;MAFVMRTKSNIIRWVWLIVFVGFSVVFISSRADGNPLTQADIEMVMSVRNTADTLREEALVQAARSRAGKEKSFTELMGQVQRIGQEADERACRHHGVQVSEYRQKLRRIVNVSDLVALETVKGELQEELQKRQSMSEADLQAEAKRQRASAEEWFHQFEAKRSSDTTTGTKKATPSDDVTRGTTKPALPEGYVDSLDQTVMKPMRQQVASGEWVESVRQANKHRIEEIRRQISKINVQLAAPAMRQATADKSVVLAVLDAKTLQELPASLEDIPNKPGEK
;
A
#
# COMPACT_ATOMS: atom_id res chain seq x y z
N MET A 1 20.96 10.89 -10.80
CA MET A 1 20.47 10.45 -9.46
C MET A 1 18.97 10.18 -9.52
N ALA A 2 18.53 9.12 -10.20
CA ALA A 2 17.07 8.89 -10.35
C ALA A 2 16.62 7.42 -10.45
N PHE A 3 17.52 6.42 -10.48
CA PHE A 3 17.09 5.03 -10.72
C PHE A 3 17.09 4.11 -9.48
N VAL A 4 17.67 4.53 -8.35
CA VAL A 4 17.63 3.77 -7.07
C VAL A 4 16.35 3.98 -6.30
N MET A 5 15.62 5.06 -6.59
CA MET A 5 14.40 5.38 -5.85
C MET A 5 13.16 4.66 -6.38
N ARG A 6 13.21 3.99 -7.55
CA ARG A 6 12.03 3.29 -8.10
C ARG A 6 11.95 1.80 -7.82
N THR A 7 13.07 1.11 -7.56
CA THR A 7 13.06 -0.34 -7.27
C THR A 7 12.81 -0.65 -5.80
N LYS A 8 13.29 0.18 -4.87
CA LYS A 8 12.90 0.07 -3.45
C LYS A 8 11.43 0.45 -3.23
N SER A 9 10.88 1.36 -4.03
CA SER A 9 9.46 1.79 -3.92
C SER A 9 8.48 0.70 -4.39
N ASN A 10 8.83 -0.10 -5.41
CA ASN A 10 7.97 -1.18 -5.87
C ASN A 10 8.04 -2.43 -4.99
N ILE A 11 9.22 -2.82 -4.49
CA ILE A 11 9.32 -3.99 -3.58
C ILE A 11 8.66 -3.70 -2.22
N ILE A 12 8.74 -2.46 -1.71
CA ILE A 12 8.03 -2.05 -0.49
C ILE A 12 6.51 -1.97 -0.74
N ARG A 13 6.05 -1.57 -1.93
CA ARG A 13 4.61 -1.63 -2.31
C ARG A 13 4.08 -3.06 -2.44
N TRP A 14 4.87 -4.00 -2.97
CA TRP A 14 4.49 -5.41 -3.10
C TRP A 14 4.49 -6.15 -1.77
N VAL A 15 5.38 -5.80 -0.84
CA VAL A 15 5.38 -6.33 0.53
C VAL A 15 4.18 -5.82 1.33
N TRP A 16 3.74 -4.57 1.13
CA TRP A 16 2.49 -4.08 1.74
C TRP A 16 1.23 -4.73 1.15
N LEU A 17 1.21 -5.00 -0.16
CA LEU A 17 0.08 -5.69 -0.80
C LEU A 17 -0.03 -7.15 -0.28
N ILE A 18 1.09 -7.87 -0.15
CA ILE A 18 1.11 -9.26 0.29
C ILE A 18 0.82 -9.42 1.80
N VAL A 19 1.17 -8.43 2.62
CA VAL A 19 0.77 -8.39 4.05
C VAL A 19 -0.72 -8.09 4.20
N PHE A 20 -1.33 -7.28 3.33
CA PHE A 20 -2.77 -6.97 3.40
C PHE A 20 -3.65 -8.13 2.92
N VAL A 21 -3.22 -8.91 1.91
CA VAL A 21 -4.02 -10.05 1.45
C VAL A 21 -3.91 -11.27 2.41
N GLY A 22 -3.05 -11.22 3.42
CA GLY A 22 -2.83 -12.30 4.40
C GLY A 22 -3.86 -12.38 5.52
N PHE A 23 -4.72 -11.37 5.70
CA PHE A 23 -5.58 -11.23 6.89
C PHE A 23 -7.06 -11.61 6.68
N SER A 24 -7.45 -12.14 5.52
CA SER A 24 -8.87 -12.36 5.16
C SER A 24 -9.37 -13.80 5.35
N VAL A 25 -8.86 -14.52 6.34
CA VAL A 25 -9.37 -15.83 6.77
C VAL A 25 -9.52 -15.72 8.27
N VAL A 26 -10.65 -15.27 8.81
CA VAL A 26 -11.88 -16.02 8.99
C VAL A 26 -12.95 -15.00 9.35
N PHE A 27 -14.00 -14.78 8.54
CA PHE A 27 -15.21 -14.13 9.06
C PHE A 27 -16.49 -14.72 8.48
N ILE A 28 -17.28 -15.19 9.43
CA ILE A 28 -18.50 -15.98 9.29
C ILE A 28 -19.66 -15.08 8.87
N SER A 29 -20.39 -15.55 7.85
CA SER A 29 -21.78 -15.29 7.49
C SER A 29 -22.50 -14.16 8.22
N SER A 30 -22.43 -12.94 7.70
CA SER A 30 -23.52 -11.99 7.87
C SER A 30 -24.64 -12.38 6.88
N ARG A 31 -25.83 -12.66 7.42
CA ARG A 31 -27.04 -12.81 6.59
C ARG A 31 -27.19 -11.57 5.72
N ALA A 32 -27.36 -11.80 4.43
CA ALA A 32 -27.77 -10.77 3.49
C ALA A 32 -29.20 -10.33 3.87
N ASP A 33 -29.32 -9.25 4.63
CA ASP A 33 -30.57 -8.51 4.67
C ASP A 33 -30.78 -7.92 3.27
N GLY A 34 -31.72 -8.52 2.54
CA GLY A 34 -31.76 -8.58 1.07
C GLY A 34 -32.17 -7.31 0.31
N ASN A 35 -32.12 -6.12 0.91
CA ASN A 35 -32.48 -4.89 0.20
C ASN A 35 -31.24 -4.17 -0.31
N PRO A 36 -31.09 -3.89 -1.62
CA PRO A 36 -29.98 -3.11 -2.16
C PRO A 36 -29.93 -1.71 -1.52
N LEU A 37 -28.75 -1.09 -1.49
CA LEU A 37 -28.61 0.29 -1.03
C LEU A 37 -29.48 1.20 -1.92
N THR A 38 -30.04 2.24 -1.31
CA THR A 38 -30.70 3.32 -2.04
C THR A 38 -29.81 4.56 -2.09
N GLN A 39 -30.14 5.51 -2.96
CA GLN A 39 -29.46 6.81 -2.99
C GLN A 39 -29.56 7.53 -1.62
N ALA A 40 -30.75 7.50 -1.00
CA ALA A 40 -30.96 8.10 0.31
C ALA A 40 -30.10 7.46 1.40
N ASP A 41 -29.83 6.15 1.31
CA ASP A 41 -28.94 5.46 2.25
C ASP A 41 -27.50 5.97 2.14
N ILE A 42 -27.02 6.22 0.93
CA ILE A 42 -25.66 6.72 0.67
C ILE A 42 -25.55 8.16 1.13
N GLU A 43 -26.53 9.01 0.79
CA GLU A 43 -26.58 10.41 1.22
C GLU A 43 -26.62 10.52 2.75
N MET A 44 -27.39 9.66 3.43
CA MET A 44 -27.40 9.55 4.88
C MET A 44 -26.01 9.21 5.42
N VAL A 45 -25.36 8.18 4.89
CA VAL A 45 -24.02 7.77 5.35
C VAL A 45 -23.01 8.91 5.16
N MET A 46 -23.04 9.61 4.02
CA MET A 46 -22.15 10.74 3.76
C MET A 46 -22.40 11.91 4.72
N SER A 47 -23.66 12.23 5.00
CA SER A 47 -24.02 13.28 5.96
C SER A 47 -23.50 12.98 7.37
N VAL A 48 -23.77 11.77 7.87
CA VAL A 48 -23.30 11.31 9.18
C VAL A 48 -21.77 11.30 9.23
N ARG A 49 -21.13 10.75 8.18
CA ARG A 49 -19.67 10.67 8.10
C ARG A 49 -19.02 12.06 8.12
N ASN A 50 -19.51 13.01 7.33
CA ASN A 50 -18.93 14.35 7.27
C ASN A 50 -18.98 15.03 8.65
N THR A 51 -20.10 14.91 9.37
CA THR A 51 -20.21 15.39 10.75
C THR A 51 -19.26 14.64 11.69
N ALA A 52 -19.17 13.32 11.57
CA ALA A 52 -18.27 12.51 12.39
C ALA A 52 -16.80 12.86 12.15
N ASP A 53 -16.40 13.11 10.89
CA ASP A 53 -15.04 13.46 10.51
C ASP A 53 -14.64 14.82 11.13
N THR A 54 -15.52 15.82 11.08
CA THR A 54 -15.31 17.11 11.77
C THR A 54 -15.16 16.93 13.29
N LEU A 55 -16.08 16.18 13.92
CA LEU A 55 -16.03 15.93 15.37
C LEU A 55 -14.76 15.16 15.78
N ARG A 56 -14.32 14.22 14.94
CA ARG A 56 -13.12 13.41 15.16
C ARG A 56 -11.86 14.27 15.06
N GLU A 57 -11.77 15.13 14.05
CA GLU A 57 -10.65 16.05 13.88
C GLU A 57 -10.51 17.00 15.08
N GLU A 58 -11.60 17.63 15.50
CA GLU A 58 -11.64 18.50 16.68
C GLU A 58 -11.17 17.75 17.95
N ALA A 59 -11.69 16.54 18.17
CA ALA A 59 -11.34 15.73 19.33
C ALA A 59 -9.88 15.25 19.29
N LEU A 60 -9.35 14.90 18.11
CA LEU A 60 -7.94 14.53 17.95
C LEU A 60 -7.00 15.72 18.20
N VAL A 61 -7.35 16.91 17.70
CA VAL A 61 -6.59 18.14 17.97
C VAL A 61 -6.63 18.48 19.46
N GLN A 62 -7.79 18.37 20.12
CA GLN A 62 -7.91 18.59 21.55
C GLN A 62 -7.10 17.56 22.35
N ALA A 63 -7.16 16.28 21.96
CA ALA A 63 -6.36 15.21 22.55
C ALA A 63 -4.86 15.48 22.40
N ALA A 64 -4.40 15.94 21.23
CA ALA A 64 -3.00 16.30 21.01
C ALA A 64 -2.56 17.49 21.86
N ARG A 65 -3.39 18.55 21.98
CA ARG A 65 -3.10 19.73 22.82
C ARG A 65 -3.03 19.40 24.31
N SER A 66 -3.94 18.56 24.80
CA SER A 66 -3.94 18.10 26.20
C SER A 66 -2.74 17.21 26.58
N ARG A 67 -1.91 16.86 25.59
CA ARG A 67 -0.83 15.87 25.71
C ARG A 67 0.58 16.47 25.68
N ALA A 68 0.73 17.79 25.64
CA ALA A 68 2.05 18.40 25.77
C ALA A 68 2.77 17.86 27.02
N GLY A 69 3.79 17.00 26.82
CA GLY A 69 4.60 16.40 27.88
C GLY A 69 4.22 15.00 28.40
N LYS A 70 3.28 14.26 27.78
CA LYS A 70 2.94 12.88 28.22
C LYS A 70 3.16 11.82 27.11
N GLU A 71 4.21 11.01 27.25
CA GLU A 71 4.39 9.81 26.43
C GLU A 71 3.29 8.77 26.74
N LYS A 72 2.66 8.23 25.70
CA LYS A 72 1.82 7.02 25.79
C LYS A 72 2.38 6.01 24.81
N SER A 73 2.22 4.73 25.12
CA SER A 73 2.53 3.66 24.19
C SER A 73 1.69 3.74 22.91
N PHE A 74 2.17 3.10 21.83
CA PHE A 74 1.43 2.99 20.57
C PHE A 74 0.04 2.37 20.78
N THR A 75 -0.07 1.35 21.62
CA THR A 75 -1.34 0.66 21.91
C THR A 75 -2.36 1.59 22.58
N GLU A 76 -1.93 2.39 23.57
CA GLU A 76 -2.80 3.36 24.23
C GLU A 76 -3.22 4.49 23.28
N LEU A 77 -2.34 4.88 22.37
CA LEU A 77 -2.63 5.82 21.30
C LEU A 77 -3.71 5.30 20.36
N MET A 78 -3.55 4.07 19.87
CA MET A 78 -4.55 3.44 18.99
C MET A 78 -5.89 3.27 19.70
N GLY A 79 -5.89 2.83 20.96
CA GLY A 79 -7.11 2.71 21.75
C GLY A 79 -7.80 4.07 21.99
N GLN A 80 -7.04 5.15 22.14
CA GLN A 80 -7.60 6.49 22.22
C GLN A 80 -8.19 6.97 20.89
N VAL A 81 -7.50 6.76 19.77
CA VAL A 81 -7.99 7.13 18.43
C VAL A 81 -9.27 6.37 18.10
N GLN A 82 -9.33 5.07 18.39
CA GLN A 82 -10.52 4.25 18.20
C GLN A 82 -11.71 4.77 19.02
N ARG A 83 -11.49 5.09 20.29
CA ARG A 83 -12.55 5.64 21.15
C ARG A 83 -13.07 6.98 20.64
N ILE A 84 -12.17 7.89 20.24
CA ILE A 84 -12.54 9.17 19.64
C ILE A 84 -13.37 8.95 18.36
N GLY A 85 -12.97 8.00 17.52
CA GLY A 85 -13.72 7.62 16.33
C GLY A 85 -15.13 7.14 16.65
N GLN A 86 -15.27 6.20 17.59
CA GLN A 86 -16.55 5.66 18.01
C GLN A 86 -17.47 6.75 18.61
N GLU A 87 -16.95 7.60 19.49
CA GLU A 87 -17.74 8.68 20.09
C GLU A 87 -18.18 9.72 19.05
N ALA A 88 -17.33 10.02 18.07
CA ALA A 88 -17.66 10.93 16.98
C ALA A 88 -18.80 10.37 16.12
N ASP A 89 -18.73 9.09 15.75
CA ASP A 89 -19.79 8.41 15.00
C ASP A 89 -21.12 8.40 15.78
N GLU A 90 -21.09 8.08 17.08
CA GLU A 90 -22.28 8.07 17.95
C GLU A 90 -22.91 9.46 18.11
N ARG A 91 -22.09 10.51 18.20
CA ARG A 91 -22.57 11.91 18.26
C ARG A 91 -23.16 12.34 16.91
N ALA A 92 -22.49 12.02 15.80
CA ALA A 92 -22.99 12.35 14.47
C ALA A 92 -24.30 11.63 14.16
N CYS A 93 -24.41 10.33 14.49
CA CYS A 93 -25.65 9.58 14.34
C CYS A 93 -26.80 10.23 15.12
N ARG A 94 -26.56 10.62 16.38
CA ARG A 94 -27.55 11.35 17.19
C ARG A 94 -27.95 12.70 16.57
N HIS A 95 -26.99 13.43 16.01
CA HIS A 95 -27.24 14.71 15.35
C HIS A 95 -28.18 14.57 14.15
N HIS A 96 -28.03 13.50 13.37
CA HIS A 96 -28.85 13.21 12.19
C HIS A 96 -30.09 12.36 12.48
N GLY A 97 -30.34 11.99 13.74
CA GLY A 97 -31.47 11.12 14.12
C GLY A 97 -31.37 9.69 13.59
N VAL A 98 -30.16 9.20 13.30
CA VAL A 98 -29.89 7.88 12.73
C VAL A 98 -29.43 6.91 13.82
N GLN A 99 -29.84 5.63 13.73
CA GLN A 99 -29.30 4.60 14.62
C GLN A 99 -27.88 4.20 14.20
N VAL A 100 -26.97 4.08 15.18
CA VAL A 100 -25.56 3.74 14.92
C VAL A 100 -25.39 2.39 14.23
N SER A 101 -26.22 1.40 14.60
CA SER A 101 -26.23 0.07 13.98
C SER A 101 -26.60 0.12 12.49
N GLU A 102 -27.62 0.91 12.15
CA GLU A 102 -28.06 1.13 10.77
C GLU A 102 -26.99 1.85 9.95
N TYR A 103 -26.41 2.93 10.48
CA TYR A 103 -25.29 3.64 9.86
C TYR A 103 -24.10 2.70 9.60
N ARG A 104 -23.65 1.94 10.60
CA ARG A 104 -22.53 0.98 10.45
C ARG A 104 -22.84 -0.13 9.44
N GLN A 105 -24.08 -0.62 9.40
CA GLN A 105 -24.49 -1.62 8.41
C GLN A 105 -24.39 -1.07 6.99
N LYS A 106 -24.94 0.12 6.74
CA LYS A 106 -24.92 0.77 5.42
C LYS A 106 -23.50 1.18 5.01
N LEU A 107 -22.72 1.75 5.93
CA LEU A 107 -21.31 2.08 5.70
C LEU A 107 -20.50 0.85 5.28
N ARG A 108 -20.64 -0.29 5.98
CA ARG A 108 -19.95 -1.54 5.61
C ARG A 108 -20.29 -2.00 4.19
N ARG A 109 -21.54 -1.82 3.75
CA ARG A 109 -21.94 -2.18 2.38
C ARG A 109 -21.27 -1.28 1.34
N ILE A 110 -21.20 0.03 1.60
CA ILE A 110 -20.50 0.97 0.72
C ILE A 110 -19.00 0.65 0.67
N VAL A 111 -18.38 0.32 1.81
CA VAL A 111 -16.97 -0.13 1.87
C VAL A 111 -16.77 -1.42 1.07
N ASN A 112 -17.66 -2.40 1.18
CA ASN A 112 -17.59 -3.62 0.36
C ASN A 112 -17.68 -3.33 -1.15
N VAL A 113 -18.43 -2.30 -1.57
CA VAL A 113 -18.44 -1.86 -2.98
C VAL A 113 -17.09 -1.26 -3.37
N SER A 114 -16.47 -0.47 -2.50
CA SER A 114 -15.11 0.05 -2.73
C SER A 114 -14.10 -1.08 -2.91
N ASP A 115 -14.13 -2.08 -2.02
CA ASP A 115 -13.28 -3.26 -2.11
C ASP A 115 -13.51 -4.06 -3.40
N LEU A 116 -14.78 -4.24 -3.79
CA LEU A 116 -15.16 -4.89 -5.05
C LEU A 116 -14.52 -4.17 -6.25
N VAL A 117 -14.69 -2.84 -6.34
CA VAL A 117 -14.13 -2.03 -7.43
C VAL A 117 -12.60 -2.09 -7.45
N ALA A 118 -11.96 -2.03 -6.30
CA ALA A 118 -10.50 -2.14 -6.19
C ALA A 118 -10.00 -3.52 -6.64
N LEU A 119 -10.65 -4.60 -6.20
CA LEU A 119 -10.28 -5.96 -6.58
C LEU A 119 -10.47 -6.22 -8.07
N GLU A 120 -11.56 -5.75 -8.66
CA GLU A 120 -11.80 -5.87 -10.11
C GLU A 120 -10.77 -5.07 -10.91
N THR A 121 -10.40 -3.88 -10.45
CA THR A 121 -9.37 -3.03 -11.09
C THR A 121 -8.02 -3.74 -11.08
N VAL A 122 -7.56 -4.20 -9.91
CA VAL A 122 -6.30 -4.94 -9.76
C VAL A 122 -6.31 -6.22 -10.60
N LYS A 123 -7.44 -6.93 -10.65
CA LYS A 123 -7.58 -8.12 -11.50
C LYS A 123 -7.40 -7.80 -12.98
N GLY A 124 -7.99 -6.70 -13.45
CA GLY A 124 -7.83 -6.22 -14.83
C GLY A 124 -6.37 -5.91 -15.16
N GLU A 125 -5.69 -5.11 -14.33
CA GLU A 125 -4.27 -4.78 -14.48
C GLU A 125 -3.37 -6.02 -14.50
N LEU A 126 -3.65 -7.00 -13.62
CA LEU A 126 -2.92 -8.26 -13.59
C LEU A 126 -3.17 -9.10 -14.85
N GLN A 127 -4.37 -9.09 -15.41
CA GLN A 127 -4.68 -9.79 -16.66
C GLN A 127 -3.96 -9.15 -17.86
N GLU A 128 -3.92 -7.82 -17.92
CA GLU A 128 -3.17 -7.10 -18.97
C GLU A 128 -1.67 -7.39 -18.88
N GLU A 129 -1.08 -7.32 -17.69
CA GLU A 129 0.34 -7.65 -17.50
C GLU A 129 0.63 -9.13 -17.80
N LEU A 130 -0.31 -10.03 -17.49
CA LEU A 130 -0.20 -11.45 -17.85
C LEU A 130 -0.18 -11.63 -19.38
N GLN A 131 -1.11 -11.01 -20.10
CA GLN A 131 -1.19 -11.07 -21.56
C GLN A 131 0.07 -10.49 -22.19
N LYS A 132 0.47 -9.28 -21.77
CA LYS A 132 1.68 -8.61 -22.24
C LYS A 132 2.92 -9.48 -22.08
N ARG A 133 3.08 -10.14 -20.94
CA ARG A 133 4.23 -11.02 -20.68
C ARG A 133 4.19 -12.33 -21.45
N GLN A 134 3.01 -12.85 -21.75
CA GLN A 134 2.83 -14.03 -22.58
C GLN A 134 3.04 -13.73 -24.06
N SER A 135 2.71 -12.53 -24.51
CA SER A 135 2.87 -12.09 -25.90
C SER A 135 4.23 -11.48 -26.21
N MET A 136 5.17 -11.41 -25.26
CA MET A 136 6.51 -10.89 -25.54
C MET A 136 7.23 -11.79 -26.54
N SER A 137 7.66 -11.19 -27.64
CA SER A 137 8.48 -11.87 -28.64
C SER A 137 9.93 -12.05 -28.14
N GLU A 138 10.70 -12.89 -28.83
CA GLU A 138 12.13 -13.05 -28.53
C GLU A 138 12.93 -11.76 -28.76
N ALA A 139 12.52 -10.92 -29.71
CA ALA A 139 13.07 -9.59 -29.91
C ALA A 139 12.77 -8.66 -28.73
N ASP A 140 11.56 -8.74 -28.15
CA ASP A 140 11.19 -7.96 -26.96
C ASP A 140 11.95 -8.41 -25.72
N LEU A 141 12.15 -9.72 -25.55
CA LEU A 141 12.99 -10.27 -24.48
C LEU A 141 14.43 -9.76 -24.59
N GLN A 142 14.99 -9.71 -25.80
CA GLN A 142 16.32 -9.15 -26.04
C GLN A 142 16.37 -7.63 -25.79
N ALA A 143 15.33 -6.89 -26.18
CA ALA A 143 15.25 -5.46 -25.93
C ALA A 143 15.13 -5.14 -24.43
N GLU A 144 14.33 -5.93 -23.70
CA GLU A 144 14.17 -5.81 -22.26
C GLU A 144 15.47 -6.16 -21.52
N ALA A 145 16.15 -7.23 -21.93
CA ALA A 145 17.49 -7.57 -21.46
C ALA A 145 18.47 -6.40 -21.61
N LYS A 146 18.49 -5.75 -22.79
CA LYS A 146 19.33 -4.57 -23.05
C LYS A 146 18.94 -3.37 -22.19
N ARG A 147 17.65 -3.12 -21.98
CA ARG A 147 17.17 -2.04 -21.09
C ARG A 147 17.56 -2.27 -19.64
N GLN A 148 17.40 -3.48 -19.12
CA GLN A 148 17.79 -3.83 -17.75
C GLN A 148 19.29 -3.65 -17.54
N ARG A 149 20.10 -4.02 -18.54
CA ARG A 149 21.55 -3.74 -18.53
C ARG A 149 21.84 -2.24 -18.45
N ALA A 150 21.28 -1.46 -19.37
CA ALA A 150 21.53 -0.02 -19.42
C ALA A 150 21.13 0.67 -18.10
N SER A 151 20.02 0.26 -17.51
CA SER A 151 19.56 0.75 -16.21
C SER A 151 20.52 0.41 -15.07
N ALA A 152 21.05 -0.82 -15.04
CA ALA A 152 22.00 -1.24 -14.02
C ALA A 152 23.38 -0.56 -14.20
N GLU A 153 23.83 -0.35 -15.43
CA GLU A 153 25.04 0.42 -15.74
C GLU A 153 24.87 1.90 -15.34
N GLU A 154 23.72 2.51 -15.62
CA GLU A 154 23.42 3.89 -15.20
C GLU A 154 23.38 4.01 -13.67
N TRP A 155 22.80 3.02 -12.99
CA TRP A 155 22.83 2.97 -11.53
C TRP A 155 24.24 2.98 -10.98
N PHE A 156 25.11 2.12 -11.54
CA PHE A 156 26.48 1.97 -11.11
C PHE A 156 27.28 3.26 -11.34
N HIS A 157 27.15 3.91 -12.51
CA HIS A 157 27.78 5.20 -12.76
C HIS A 157 27.29 6.30 -11.81
N GLN A 158 26.00 6.33 -11.46
CA GLN A 158 25.48 7.26 -10.44
C GLN A 158 26.04 6.96 -9.05
N PHE A 159 26.38 5.71 -8.75
CA PHE A 159 26.99 5.30 -7.50
C PHE A 159 28.47 5.73 -7.44
N GLU A 160 29.23 5.51 -8.50
CA GLU A 160 30.63 5.96 -8.62
C GLU A 160 30.77 7.48 -8.53
N ALA A 161 29.92 8.23 -9.26
CA ALA A 161 29.96 9.69 -9.24
C ALA A 161 29.72 10.28 -7.84
N LYS A 162 28.85 9.65 -7.04
CA LYS A 162 28.62 10.04 -5.63
C LYS A 162 29.84 9.76 -4.74
N ARG A 163 30.55 8.66 -4.98
CA ARG A 163 31.80 8.36 -4.27
C ARG A 163 32.86 9.43 -4.57
N SER A 164 33.04 9.78 -5.84
CA SER A 164 34.02 10.79 -6.24
C SER A 164 33.69 12.20 -5.72
N SER A 165 32.41 12.57 -5.61
CA SER A 165 32.01 13.87 -5.05
C SER A 165 32.24 13.98 -3.54
N ASP A 166 32.00 12.91 -2.77
CA ASP A 166 32.21 12.91 -1.31
C ASP A 166 33.71 12.91 -0.93
N THR A 167 34.60 12.60 -1.88
CA THR A 167 36.06 12.61 -1.66
C THR A 167 36.70 13.98 -1.95
N THR A 168 35.95 14.96 -2.50
CA THR A 168 36.51 16.24 -2.99
C THR A 168 36.32 17.43 -2.03
N THR A 169 35.49 17.34 -0.99
CA THR A 169 35.42 18.35 0.08
C THR A 169 36.31 17.96 1.25
N GLY A 170 37.63 18.01 1.05
CA GLY A 170 38.62 17.59 2.03
C GLY A 170 39.95 18.31 1.93
N THR A 171 39.98 19.62 1.65
CA THR A 171 41.19 20.42 1.92
C THR A 171 40.85 21.88 2.22
N LYS A 172 40.20 22.17 3.36
CA LYS A 172 40.44 23.43 4.08
C LYS A 172 40.48 23.18 5.59
N LYS A 173 41.66 23.47 6.12
CA LYS A 173 42.07 23.58 7.53
C LYS A 173 40.92 24.08 8.42
N ALA A 174 40.45 23.24 9.34
CA ALA A 174 39.51 23.64 10.39
C ALA A 174 40.31 24.14 11.61
N THR A 175 40.14 25.43 11.91
CA THR A 175 40.36 26.01 13.24
C THR A 175 39.22 25.51 14.14
N PRO A 176 39.45 25.17 15.43
CA PRO A 176 38.38 24.69 16.28
C PRO A 176 37.49 25.87 16.69
N SER A 177 36.23 25.82 16.28
CA SER A 177 35.15 26.59 16.91
C SER A 177 34.02 25.62 17.17
N ASP A 178 33.61 25.56 18.43
CA ASP A 178 32.49 24.79 18.93
C ASP A 178 31.23 25.06 18.11
N ASP A 179 30.65 24.03 17.51
CA ASP A 179 29.20 24.00 17.33
C ASP A 179 28.67 22.57 17.32
N VAL A 180 27.79 22.31 18.28
CA VAL A 180 27.11 21.05 18.51
C VAL A 180 25.93 20.99 17.56
N THR A 181 26.06 20.30 16.43
CA THR A 181 24.88 19.81 15.69
C THR A 181 25.07 18.40 15.17
N ARG A 182 24.38 17.52 15.91
CA ARG A 182 23.92 16.17 15.58
C ARG A 182 23.56 16.02 14.08
N GLY A 183 24.51 15.51 13.29
CA GLY A 183 24.29 15.06 11.92
C GLY A 183 24.70 13.60 11.81
N THR A 184 23.75 12.72 11.51
CA THR A 184 23.98 11.29 11.19
C THR A 184 25.06 11.15 10.13
N THR A 185 26.29 10.82 10.52
CA THR A 185 27.32 10.32 9.62
C THR A 185 26.80 9.01 9.03
N LYS A 186 26.43 9.04 7.74
CA LYS A 186 26.23 7.80 6.98
C LYS A 186 27.53 7.00 7.08
N PRO A 187 27.47 5.67 7.34
CA PRO A 187 28.68 4.87 7.40
C PRO A 187 29.43 5.01 6.08
N ALA A 188 30.72 5.38 6.16
CA ALA A 188 31.61 5.37 5.02
C ALA A 188 31.63 3.95 4.44
N LEU A 189 31.41 3.83 3.13
CA LEU A 189 31.50 2.55 2.44
C LEU A 189 32.95 2.03 2.57
N PRO A 190 33.16 0.73 2.88
CA PRO A 190 34.50 0.17 3.01
C PRO A 190 35.34 0.39 1.74
N GLU A 191 36.65 0.60 1.90
CA GLU A 191 37.58 0.59 0.77
C GLU A 191 37.45 -0.72 -0.01
N GLY A 192 37.43 -0.62 -1.34
CA GLY A 192 37.28 -1.77 -2.25
C GLY A 192 35.84 -2.28 -2.46
N TYR A 193 34.81 -1.70 -1.82
CA TYR A 193 33.42 -2.14 -2.02
C TYR A 193 32.91 -1.93 -3.46
N VAL A 194 33.30 -0.82 -4.12
CA VAL A 194 32.93 -0.56 -5.52
C VAL A 194 33.63 -1.54 -6.46
N ASP A 195 34.92 -1.79 -6.24
CA ASP A 195 35.69 -2.74 -7.04
C ASP A 195 35.15 -4.16 -6.85
N SER A 196 34.73 -4.50 -5.63
CA SER A 196 34.03 -5.73 -5.32
C SER A 196 32.69 -5.80 -6.06
N LEU A 197 31.85 -4.75 -6.04
CA LEU A 197 30.58 -4.73 -6.78
C LEU A 197 30.77 -4.83 -8.30
N ASP A 198 31.75 -4.15 -8.88
CA ASP A 198 32.04 -4.28 -10.31
C ASP A 198 32.46 -5.71 -10.65
N GLN A 199 33.36 -6.32 -9.86
CA GLN A 199 33.83 -7.67 -10.12
C GLN A 199 32.82 -8.77 -9.80
N THR A 200 32.01 -8.62 -8.75
CA THR A 200 31.09 -9.68 -8.27
C THR A 200 29.69 -9.58 -8.87
N VAL A 201 29.27 -8.39 -9.31
CA VAL A 201 27.91 -8.16 -9.82
C VAL A 201 27.93 -7.69 -11.26
N MET A 202 28.62 -6.59 -11.57
CA MET A 202 28.52 -5.97 -12.89
C MET A 202 29.23 -6.77 -13.99
N LYS A 203 30.42 -7.30 -13.71
CA LYS A 203 31.22 -8.06 -14.68
C LYS A 203 30.56 -9.42 -15.03
N PRO A 204 30.08 -10.24 -14.09
CA PRO A 204 29.32 -11.45 -14.40
C PRO A 204 28.03 -11.13 -15.16
N MET A 205 27.32 -10.06 -14.78
CA MET A 205 26.12 -9.62 -15.48
C MET A 205 26.42 -9.20 -16.93
N ARG A 206 27.50 -8.42 -17.17
CA ARG A 206 27.95 -8.05 -18.52
C ARG A 206 28.35 -9.27 -19.34
N GLN A 207 28.98 -10.28 -18.72
CA GLN A 207 29.36 -11.55 -19.35
C GLN A 207 28.13 -12.38 -19.73
N GLN A 208 27.14 -12.52 -18.84
CA GLN A 208 25.89 -13.23 -19.11
C GLN A 208 25.08 -12.55 -20.25
N VAL A 209 25.14 -11.22 -20.37
CA VAL A 209 24.52 -10.53 -21.50
C VAL A 209 25.25 -10.81 -22.81
N ALA A 210 26.59 -10.85 -22.78
CA ALA A 210 27.39 -11.14 -23.96
C ALA A 210 27.29 -12.60 -24.43
N SER A 211 27.09 -13.54 -23.50
CA SER A 211 26.89 -14.98 -23.79
C SER A 211 25.47 -15.32 -24.24
N GLY A 212 24.51 -14.39 -24.10
CA GLY A 212 23.08 -14.65 -24.35
C GLY A 212 22.35 -15.32 -23.18
N GLU A 213 23.05 -15.75 -22.13
CA GLU A 213 22.48 -16.35 -20.91
C GLU A 213 21.57 -15.38 -20.14
N TRP A 214 21.79 -14.07 -20.28
CA TRP A 214 20.92 -13.07 -19.67
C TRP A 214 19.50 -13.08 -20.25
N VAL A 215 19.36 -13.40 -21.55
CA VAL A 215 18.03 -13.56 -22.17
C VAL A 215 17.31 -14.76 -21.55
N GLU A 216 18.04 -15.85 -21.27
CA GLU A 216 17.50 -17.01 -20.55
C GLU A 216 17.13 -16.66 -19.11
N SER A 217 17.95 -15.89 -18.39
CA SER A 217 17.62 -15.37 -17.07
C SER A 217 16.35 -14.51 -17.07
N VAL A 218 16.19 -13.62 -18.05
CA VAL A 218 14.97 -12.80 -18.23
C VAL A 218 13.77 -13.68 -18.58
N ARG A 219 13.95 -14.72 -19.40
CA ARG A 219 12.92 -15.70 -19.75
C ARG A 219 12.43 -16.46 -18.51
N GLN A 220 13.34 -16.95 -17.67
CA GLN A 220 13.02 -17.63 -16.41
C GLN A 220 12.33 -16.69 -15.42
N ALA A 221 12.83 -15.45 -15.27
CA ALA A 221 12.19 -14.43 -14.45
C ALA A 221 10.78 -14.09 -14.94
N ASN A 222 10.57 -14.03 -16.27
CA ASN A 222 9.26 -13.81 -16.85
C ASN A 222 8.30 -14.98 -16.57
N LYS A 223 8.78 -16.22 -16.70
CA LYS A 223 8.00 -17.43 -16.35
C LYS A 223 7.56 -17.41 -14.88
N HIS A 224 8.49 -17.14 -13.97
CA HIS A 224 8.18 -17.04 -12.54
C HIS A 224 7.16 -15.92 -12.26
N ARG A 225 7.33 -14.77 -12.91
CA ARG A 225 6.39 -13.64 -12.76
C ARG A 225 4.99 -13.98 -13.26
N ILE A 226 4.87 -14.70 -14.38
CA ILE A 226 3.59 -15.19 -14.91
C ILE A 226 2.88 -16.11 -13.90
N GLU A 227 3.61 -17.03 -13.27
CA GLU A 227 3.05 -17.93 -12.25
C GLU A 227 2.55 -17.16 -11.03
N GLU A 228 3.32 -16.17 -10.56
CA GLU A 228 2.92 -15.31 -9.45
C GLU A 228 1.65 -14.49 -9.78
N ILE A 229 1.57 -13.91 -10.98
CA ILE A 229 0.38 -13.17 -11.42
C ILE A 229 -0.86 -14.08 -11.45
N ARG A 230 -0.74 -15.30 -11.98
CA ARG A 230 -1.84 -16.27 -12.00
C ARG A 230 -2.32 -16.62 -10.59
N ARG A 231 -1.39 -16.80 -9.64
CA ARG A 231 -1.71 -17.06 -8.23
C ARG A 231 -2.49 -15.90 -7.61
N GLN A 232 -2.10 -14.66 -7.89
CA GLN A 232 -2.79 -13.47 -7.38
C GLN A 232 -4.20 -13.34 -7.97
N ILE A 233 -4.37 -13.53 -9.28
CA ILE A 233 -5.70 -13.54 -9.93
C ILE A 233 -6.61 -14.60 -9.29
N SER A 234 -6.08 -15.81 -9.04
CA SER A 234 -6.84 -16.87 -8.36
C SER A 234 -7.31 -16.43 -6.97
N LYS A 235 -6.47 -15.74 -6.20
CA LYS A 235 -6.81 -15.25 -4.87
C LYS A 235 -7.91 -14.18 -4.92
N ILE A 236 -7.81 -13.25 -5.86
CA ILE A 236 -8.84 -12.23 -6.08
C ILE A 236 -10.17 -12.87 -6.46
N ASN A 237 -10.17 -13.89 -7.33
CA ASN A 237 -11.40 -14.61 -7.69
C ASN A 237 -12.11 -15.22 -6.48
N VAL A 238 -11.35 -15.78 -5.52
CA VAL A 238 -11.93 -16.32 -4.28
C VAL A 238 -12.56 -15.19 -3.45
N GLN A 239 -11.91 -14.04 -3.35
CA GLN A 239 -12.45 -12.88 -2.63
C GLN A 239 -13.73 -12.35 -3.29
N LEU A 240 -13.74 -12.19 -4.61
CA LEU A 240 -14.91 -11.76 -5.38
C LEU A 240 -16.11 -12.72 -5.25
N ALA A 241 -15.86 -14.00 -4.99
CA ALA A 241 -16.92 -14.99 -4.76
C ALA A 241 -17.52 -14.93 -3.33
N ALA A 242 -16.92 -14.17 -2.41
CA ALA A 242 -17.38 -14.09 -1.03
C ALA A 242 -18.82 -13.54 -0.94
N PRO A 243 -19.64 -13.98 0.04
CA PRO A 243 -21.02 -13.51 0.19
C PRO A 243 -21.16 -11.98 0.27
N ALA A 244 -20.23 -11.31 0.96
CA ALA A 244 -20.20 -9.85 1.07
C ALA A 244 -19.99 -9.16 -0.29
N MET A 245 -19.11 -9.72 -1.14
CA MET A 245 -18.85 -9.20 -2.49
C MET A 245 -20.03 -9.45 -3.44
N ARG A 246 -20.74 -10.56 -3.26
CA ARG A 246 -22.00 -10.81 -3.99
C ARG A 246 -23.06 -9.75 -3.67
N GLN A 247 -23.20 -9.37 -2.40
CA GLN A 247 -24.09 -8.27 -2.03
C GLN A 247 -23.61 -6.92 -2.59
N ALA A 248 -22.31 -6.64 -2.52
CA ALA A 248 -21.72 -5.42 -3.08
C ALA A 248 -21.97 -5.30 -4.59
N THR A 249 -22.07 -6.41 -5.32
CA THR A 249 -22.38 -6.40 -6.76
C THR A 249 -23.76 -5.78 -7.04
N ALA A 250 -24.76 -6.05 -6.20
CA ALA A 250 -26.08 -5.44 -6.32
C ALA A 250 -26.06 -3.93 -6.00
N ASP A 251 -25.24 -3.55 -5.01
CA ASP A 251 -25.10 -2.17 -4.54
C ASP A 251 -24.20 -1.30 -5.45
N LYS A 252 -23.36 -1.93 -6.28
CA LYS A 252 -22.33 -1.24 -7.07
C LYS A 252 -22.87 -0.13 -7.96
N SER A 253 -23.97 -0.38 -8.65
CA SER A 253 -24.52 0.56 -9.64
C SER A 253 -24.98 1.88 -9.00
N VAL A 254 -25.77 1.80 -7.92
CA VAL A 254 -26.27 2.96 -7.19
C VAL A 254 -25.13 3.70 -6.47
N VAL A 255 -24.16 2.98 -5.91
CA VAL A 255 -23.02 3.59 -5.23
C VAL A 255 -22.16 4.38 -6.21
N LEU A 256 -21.85 3.84 -7.39
CA LEU A 256 -21.09 4.55 -8.42
C LEU A 256 -21.86 5.72 -9.06
N ALA A 257 -23.19 5.70 -9.00
CA ALA A 257 -24.02 6.81 -9.49
C ALA A 257 -23.99 8.02 -8.54
N VAL A 258 -23.89 7.77 -7.23
CA VAL A 258 -23.88 8.81 -6.19
C VAL A 258 -22.45 9.26 -5.85
N LEU A 259 -21.50 8.32 -5.82
CA LEU A 259 -20.11 8.56 -5.46
C LEU A 259 -19.20 8.32 -6.65
N ASP A 260 -18.28 9.25 -6.89
CA ASP A 260 -17.21 9.00 -7.85
C ASP A 260 -16.21 7.95 -7.32
N ALA A 261 -15.48 7.31 -8.25
CA ALA A 261 -14.54 6.24 -7.92
C ALA A 261 -13.40 6.72 -7.00
N LYS A 262 -13.08 8.02 -6.99
CA LYS A 262 -12.04 8.60 -6.13
C LYS A 262 -12.52 8.71 -4.68
N THR A 263 -13.74 9.16 -4.48
CA THR A 263 -14.42 9.24 -3.18
C THR A 263 -14.56 7.86 -2.54
N LEU A 264 -14.77 6.82 -3.35
CA LEU A 264 -14.78 5.44 -2.87
C LEU A 264 -13.43 4.97 -2.33
N GLN A 265 -12.31 5.40 -2.92
CA GLN A 265 -10.96 5.09 -2.43
C GLN A 265 -10.60 5.83 -1.14
N GLU A 266 -11.26 6.95 -0.87
CA GLU A 266 -11.06 7.78 0.33
C GLU A 266 -12.01 7.38 1.47
N LEU A 267 -12.89 6.39 1.28
CA LEU A 267 -13.64 5.78 2.37
C LEU A 267 -12.66 5.06 3.30
N PRO A 268 -12.73 5.29 4.62
CA PRO A 268 -11.89 4.56 5.56
C PRO A 268 -12.22 3.06 5.43
N ALA A 269 -11.18 2.24 5.30
CA ALA A 269 -11.31 0.80 5.52
C ALA A 269 -11.88 0.61 6.93
N SER A 270 -13.05 -0.03 7.04
CA SER A 270 -13.84 -0.03 8.26
C SER A 270 -13.07 -0.58 9.47
N LEU A 271 -13.22 0.11 10.60
CA LEU A 271 -12.83 -0.29 11.94
C LEU A 271 -13.43 -1.67 12.30
N GLU A 272 -12.56 -2.62 12.63
CA GLU A 272 -12.93 -3.89 13.26
C GLU A 272 -13.53 -3.65 14.66
N ASP A 273 -14.75 -4.14 14.90
CA ASP A 273 -15.35 -4.23 16.24
C ASP A 273 -14.84 -5.51 16.94
N ILE A 274 -14.13 -5.34 18.05
CA ILE A 274 -13.92 -6.34 19.13
C ILE A 274 -15.27 -6.51 19.86
N PRO A 275 -15.79 -7.73 20.09
CA PRO A 275 -15.51 -8.40 21.38
C PRO A 275 -15.59 -9.94 21.40
N ASN A 276 -14.81 -10.54 22.32
CA ASN A 276 -15.32 -11.61 23.16
C ASN A 276 -14.58 -11.64 24.50
N LYS A 277 -15.27 -11.20 25.56
CA LYS A 277 -15.16 -11.84 26.87
C LYS A 277 -16.37 -12.76 27.01
N PRO A 278 -16.17 -13.95 27.59
CA PRO A 278 -16.83 -14.23 28.85
C PRO A 278 -15.79 -14.55 29.92
N GLY A 279 -16.06 -14.12 31.15
CA GLY A 279 -15.15 -14.32 32.27
C GLY A 279 -14.99 -15.79 32.66
N GLU A 280 -13.86 -16.10 33.29
CA GLU A 280 -13.77 -17.16 34.28
C GLU A 280 -12.70 -16.78 35.32
N LYS A 281 -13.24 -16.51 36.53
CA LYS A 281 -12.66 -16.46 37.89
C LYS A 281 -11.52 -15.51 38.19
#